data_AF-A0A8J8DVQ3-F1
#
_entry.id   AF-A0A8J8DVQ3-F1
#
_cell.length_a   1.000
_cell.length_b   1.000
_cell.length_c   1.000
_cell.angle_alpha   90.00
_cell.angle_beta   90.00
_cell.angle_gamma   90.00
#
_symmetry.space_group_name_H-M   'P 1'
#
loop_
_entity.id
_entity.type
_entity.pdbx_description
1 polymer ?
#
loop_
_entity_poly.entity_id
_entity_poly.type
_entity_poly.pdbx_seq_one_letter_code
_entity_poly.pdbx_strand_id
1 'polypeptide(L)'
;MLKLEKLRRTLGFVILLLSSLTYLSLTDTADLNFATAIGLLLLAFAWTDYFSFIIYVFLAFGAIAGFFIGNLDGVLYGIPTGLAFVLFAALVSHNRERLATLVFLLSLPLALANSYLYPVSSPINWALVGLMVGIIENAVVEEMAEGDVFIIALYFMALGPLAFIPTALQAFTGKAFFEKRFYGGAYYPVGPAMFVVAVPLLLLVPSLVGGNVLPEWLFYAHFHGVQSPGWAVFAGLVGTFGLPHLLKDADVENVAGGTMGAIAGLITGLLTLVVVGLGAMYVEDLGRGNLAGVVALAALLGAFMVGLGTWAYFSELHYEGESSIPYFLWFWGLNALALFLSLPLLREAWRELPAELALPTGVLTALLFLISAWEEREYLGYPWLAALTALAFISGLWAGFGLLWILL
;
A
#
# COMPACT_ATOMS: atom_id res chain seq x y z
N MET A 1 -5.58 33.71 -10.72
CA MET A 1 -4.85 32.43 -10.56
C MET A 1 -3.96 32.40 -9.31
N LEU A 2 -2.93 33.25 -9.17
CA LEU A 2 -1.97 33.20 -8.04
C LEU A 2 -2.59 33.21 -6.62
N LYS A 3 -3.70 33.93 -6.41
CA LYS A 3 -4.39 33.97 -5.09
C LYS A 3 -5.09 32.66 -4.74
N LEU A 4 -5.67 31.96 -5.72
CA LEU A 4 -6.37 30.70 -5.52
C LEU A 4 -5.38 29.57 -5.24
N GLU A 5 -4.27 29.52 -5.97
CA GLU A 5 -3.21 28.53 -5.75
C GLU A 5 -2.58 28.67 -4.36
N LYS A 6 -2.29 29.91 -3.93
CA LYS A 6 -1.78 30.18 -2.58
C LYS A 6 -2.78 29.74 -1.50
N LEU A 7 -4.07 29.96 -1.75
CA LEU A 7 -5.14 29.51 -0.85
C LEU A 7 -5.20 27.98 -0.77
N ARG A 8 -5.21 27.27 -1.91
CA ARG A 8 -5.22 25.79 -1.97
C ARG A 8 -4.03 25.20 -1.21
N ARG A 9 -2.82 25.71 -1.43
CA ARG A 9 -1.62 25.24 -0.71
C ARG A 9 -1.69 25.47 0.80
N THR A 10 -2.23 26.62 1.22
CA THR A 10 -2.42 26.93 2.64
C THR A 10 -3.46 26.00 3.26
N LEU A 11 -4.57 25.75 2.57
CA LEU A 11 -5.58 24.78 3.00
C LEU A 11 -5.00 23.37 3.07
N GLY A 12 -4.24 22.93 2.06
CA GLY A 12 -3.57 21.63 2.08
C GLY A 12 -2.61 21.47 3.26
N PHE A 13 -1.81 22.50 3.56
CA PHE A 13 -0.95 22.50 4.76
C PHE A 13 -1.78 22.32 6.04
N VAL A 14 -2.84 23.12 6.19
CA VAL A 14 -3.71 23.08 7.37
C VAL A 14 -4.38 21.72 7.51
N ILE A 15 -4.94 21.18 6.43
CA ILE A 15 -5.59 19.86 6.43
C ILE A 15 -4.59 18.77 6.83
N LEU A 16 -3.40 18.73 6.22
CA LEU A 16 -2.37 17.75 6.56
C LEU A 16 -1.93 17.88 8.03
N LEU A 17 -1.70 19.10 8.50
CA LEU A 17 -1.33 19.37 9.90
C LEU A 17 -2.38 18.86 10.87
N LEU A 18 -3.65 19.14 10.61
CA LEU A 18 -4.75 18.74 11.48
C LEU A 18 -4.99 17.24 11.46
N SER A 19 -4.90 16.58 10.30
CA SER A 19 -4.94 15.12 10.21
C SER A 19 -3.76 14.48 10.95
N SER A 20 -2.57 15.07 10.87
CA SER A 20 -1.39 14.64 11.61
C SER A 20 -1.61 14.75 13.12
N LEU A 21 -2.10 15.90 13.60
CA LEU A 21 -2.36 16.12 15.01
C LEU A 21 -3.46 15.20 15.54
N THR A 22 -4.53 15.03 14.75
CA THR A 22 -5.64 14.12 15.10
C THR A 22 -5.12 12.70 15.24
N TYR A 23 -4.34 12.21 14.27
CA TYR A 23 -3.71 10.90 14.31
C TYR A 23 -2.83 10.75 15.55
N LEU A 24 -1.90 11.68 15.80
CA LEU A 24 -0.98 11.61 16.94
C LEU A 24 -1.69 11.72 18.29
N SER A 25 -2.78 12.47 18.38
CA SER A 25 -3.51 12.66 19.65
C SER A 25 -4.39 11.47 20.05
N LEU A 26 -4.93 10.75 19.06
CA LEU A 26 -5.85 9.63 19.27
C LEU A 26 -5.15 8.27 19.21
N THR A 27 -3.90 8.26 18.76
CA THR A 27 -3.06 7.07 18.73
C THR A 27 -2.32 6.93 20.06
N ASP A 28 -2.40 5.76 20.68
CA ASP A 28 -1.56 5.44 21.82
C ASP A 28 -0.11 5.21 21.36
N THR A 29 0.76 6.17 21.66
CA THR A 29 2.20 6.08 21.34
C THR A 29 3.00 5.30 22.38
N ALA A 30 2.41 4.99 23.55
CA ALA A 30 3.09 4.22 24.59
C ALA A 30 3.09 2.73 24.27
N ASP A 31 1.98 2.21 23.72
CA ASP A 31 1.83 0.84 23.25
C ASP A 31 1.64 0.80 21.72
N LEU A 32 2.74 1.04 20.99
CA LEU A 32 2.75 1.04 19.53
C LEU A 32 2.42 -0.35 18.97
N ASN A 33 1.19 -0.54 18.52
CA ASN A 33 0.84 -1.68 17.67
C ASN A 33 1.43 -1.50 16.25
N PHE A 34 1.43 -2.57 15.48
CA PHE A 34 2.12 -2.59 14.20
C PHE A 34 1.51 -1.64 13.15
N ALA A 35 0.18 -1.61 13.02
CA ALA A 35 -0.49 -0.67 12.12
C ALA A 35 -0.23 0.80 12.52
N THR A 36 -0.11 1.08 13.82
CA THR A 36 0.29 2.39 14.33
C THR A 36 1.72 2.76 13.92
N ALA A 37 2.67 1.83 14.02
CA ALA A 37 4.04 2.07 13.56
C ALA A 37 4.10 2.39 12.06
N ILE A 38 3.31 1.69 11.24
CA ILE A 38 3.14 2.02 9.82
C ILE A 38 2.52 3.41 9.65
N GLY A 39 1.47 3.75 10.39
CA GLY A 39 0.83 5.06 10.30
C GLY A 39 1.77 6.22 10.65
N LEU A 40 2.68 6.04 11.61
CA LEU A 40 3.75 7.00 11.91
C LEU A 40 4.78 7.12 10.77
N LEU A 41 5.15 6.01 10.14
CA LEU A 41 6.03 6.03 8.97
C LEU A 41 5.36 6.74 7.79
N LEU A 42 4.08 6.45 7.55
CA LEU A 42 3.27 7.10 6.50
C LEU A 42 3.09 8.60 6.77
N LEU A 43 2.93 9.00 8.04
CA LEU A 43 2.92 10.40 8.44
C LEU A 43 4.25 11.09 8.09
N ALA A 44 5.38 10.45 8.38
CA ALA A 44 6.69 10.98 8.02
C ALA A 44 6.82 11.15 6.50
N PHE A 45 6.41 10.13 5.72
CA PHE A 45 6.40 10.22 4.26
C PHE A 45 5.46 11.30 3.73
N ALA A 46 4.27 11.47 4.30
CA ALA A 46 3.32 12.49 3.91
C ALA A 46 3.93 13.90 4.03
N TRP A 47 4.71 14.16 5.09
CA TRP A 47 5.39 15.44 5.26
C TRP A 47 6.62 15.60 4.37
N THR A 48 7.45 14.56 4.20
CA THR A 48 8.61 14.65 3.30
C THR A 48 8.18 14.87 1.86
N ASP A 49 7.12 14.19 1.43
CA ASP A 49 6.53 14.32 0.10
C ASP A 49 5.83 15.68 -0.08
N TYR A 50 5.09 16.15 0.93
CA TYR A 50 4.49 17.50 0.91
C TYR A 50 5.53 18.61 0.67
N PHE A 51 6.67 18.57 1.38
CA PHE A 51 7.68 19.62 1.25
C PHE A 51 8.60 19.42 0.06
N SER A 52 9.10 18.20 -0.14
CA SER A 52 10.20 17.93 -1.07
C SER A 52 9.75 17.26 -2.36
N PHE A 53 8.51 16.77 -2.44
CA PHE A 53 8.03 15.95 -3.56
C PHE A 53 8.90 14.70 -3.77
N ILE A 54 9.38 14.14 -2.65
CA ILE A 54 10.32 13.03 -2.60
C ILE A 54 9.84 12.06 -1.53
N ILE A 55 9.83 10.78 -1.90
CA ILE A 55 9.72 9.65 -0.99
C ILE A 55 11.06 8.95 -0.98
N TYR A 56 11.66 8.82 0.20
CA TYR A 56 12.94 8.14 0.36
C TYR A 56 12.77 6.64 0.19
N VAL A 57 12.99 6.16 -1.04
CA VAL A 57 12.68 4.79 -1.43
C VAL A 57 13.38 3.75 -0.56
N PHE A 58 14.64 3.96 -0.19
CA PHE A 58 15.38 3.01 0.66
C PHE A 58 14.80 2.88 2.07
N LEU A 59 14.25 3.97 2.63
CA LEU A 59 13.57 3.91 3.93
C LEU A 59 12.27 3.10 3.81
N ALA A 60 11.51 3.32 2.72
CA ALA A 60 10.27 2.61 2.48
C ALA A 60 10.52 1.11 2.18
N PHE A 61 11.52 0.81 1.37
CA PHE A 61 12.01 -0.54 1.12
C PHE A 61 12.45 -1.21 2.43
N GLY A 62 13.25 -0.52 3.26
CA GLY A 62 13.68 -1.02 4.56
C GLY A 62 12.50 -1.40 5.44
N ALA A 63 11.46 -0.58 5.49
CA ALA A 63 10.24 -0.89 6.24
C ALA A 63 9.55 -2.16 5.72
N ILE A 64 9.40 -2.31 4.40
CA ILE A 64 8.80 -3.51 3.77
C ILE A 64 9.69 -4.74 4.02
N ALA A 65 10.99 -4.65 3.80
CA ALA A 65 11.94 -5.77 4.00
C ALA A 65 11.97 -6.21 5.47
N GLY A 66 12.04 -5.25 6.40
CA GLY A 66 11.91 -5.47 7.83
C GLY A 66 10.62 -6.20 8.17
N PHE A 67 9.51 -5.81 7.55
CA PHE A 67 8.23 -6.44 7.78
C PHE A 67 8.18 -7.90 7.29
N PHE A 68 8.59 -8.15 6.05
CA PHE A 68 8.57 -9.49 5.46
C PHE A 68 9.47 -10.45 6.25
N ILE A 69 10.66 -10.01 6.63
CA ILE A 69 11.60 -10.84 7.42
C ILE A 69 11.15 -10.97 8.88
N GLY A 70 10.46 -9.97 9.43
CA GLY A 70 9.88 -10.03 10.77
C GLY A 70 8.71 -11.00 10.92
N ASN A 71 8.06 -11.38 9.81
CA ASN A 71 6.83 -12.18 9.79
C ASN A 71 6.96 -13.38 8.85
N LEU A 72 8.03 -14.15 8.98
CA LEU A 72 8.31 -15.29 8.12
C LEU A 72 7.16 -16.32 8.11
N ASP A 73 6.46 -16.54 9.21
CA ASP A 73 5.29 -17.44 9.19
C ASP A 73 4.20 -16.85 8.30
N GLY A 74 3.95 -15.54 8.42
CA GLY A 74 3.03 -14.80 7.54
C GLY A 74 3.43 -14.93 6.06
N VAL A 75 4.72 -14.90 5.74
CA VAL A 75 5.23 -15.13 4.37
C VAL A 75 5.00 -16.57 3.91
N LEU A 76 5.26 -17.55 4.77
CA LEU A 76 5.06 -18.98 4.46
C LEU A 76 3.58 -19.29 4.22
N TYR A 77 2.68 -18.80 5.07
CA TYR A 77 1.24 -18.94 4.85
C TYR A 77 0.72 -18.04 3.72
N GLY A 78 1.47 -16.99 3.35
CA GLY A 78 1.23 -16.09 2.23
C GLY A 78 1.57 -16.67 0.85
N ILE A 79 2.15 -17.87 0.77
CA ILE A 79 2.64 -18.49 -0.48
C ILE A 79 1.61 -18.48 -1.62
N PRO A 80 0.32 -18.79 -1.43
CA PRO A 80 -0.65 -18.76 -2.52
C PRO A 80 -0.75 -17.37 -3.18
N THR A 81 -0.88 -16.31 -2.39
CA THR A 81 -0.86 -14.92 -2.88
C THR A 81 0.51 -14.57 -3.46
N GLY A 82 1.59 -15.08 -2.85
CA GLY A 82 2.95 -14.92 -3.34
C GLY A 82 3.16 -15.50 -4.75
N LEU A 83 2.56 -16.66 -5.06
CA LEU A 83 2.60 -17.25 -6.40
C LEU A 83 1.88 -16.37 -7.42
N ALA A 84 0.74 -15.79 -7.05
CA ALA A 84 0.06 -14.81 -7.89
C ALA A 84 0.94 -13.57 -8.12
N PHE A 85 1.67 -13.12 -7.10
CA PHE A 85 2.65 -12.03 -7.22
C PHE A 85 3.81 -12.36 -8.15
N VAL A 86 4.40 -13.55 -8.05
CA VAL A 86 5.47 -13.98 -8.96
C VAL A 86 4.96 -14.05 -10.41
N LEU A 87 3.75 -14.59 -10.62
CA LEU A 87 3.12 -14.60 -11.94
C LEU A 87 2.85 -13.18 -12.47
N PHE A 88 2.36 -12.29 -11.62
CA PHE A 88 2.17 -10.89 -11.93
C PHE A 88 3.50 -10.23 -12.35
N ALA A 89 4.55 -10.36 -11.53
CA ALA A 89 5.88 -9.82 -11.80
C ALA A 89 6.44 -10.34 -13.13
N ALA A 90 6.26 -11.63 -13.40
CA ALA A 90 6.64 -12.21 -14.68
C ALA A 90 5.87 -11.60 -15.86
N LEU A 91 4.57 -11.41 -15.74
CA LEU A 91 3.77 -10.82 -16.82
C LEU A 91 4.12 -9.35 -17.06
N VAL A 92 4.32 -8.55 -16.00
CA VAL A 92 4.74 -7.15 -16.12
C VAL A 92 6.12 -7.05 -16.77
N SER A 93 7.09 -7.87 -16.34
CA SER A 93 8.45 -7.84 -16.90
C SER A 93 8.52 -8.24 -18.39
N HIS A 94 7.48 -8.88 -18.92
CA HIS A 94 7.35 -9.23 -20.35
C HIS A 94 6.29 -8.38 -21.07
N ASN A 95 5.93 -7.22 -20.52
CA ASN A 95 4.98 -6.25 -21.10
C ASN A 95 3.61 -6.87 -21.43
N ARG A 96 3.16 -7.83 -20.61
CA ARG A 96 1.83 -8.45 -20.70
C ARG A 96 0.86 -7.84 -19.71
N GLU A 97 0.77 -6.51 -19.70
CA GLU A 97 0.10 -5.74 -18.65
C GLU A 97 -1.37 -6.13 -18.47
N ARG A 98 -2.13 -6.35 -19.56
CA ARG A 98 -3.53 -6.81 -19.49
C ARG A 98 -3.67 -8.12 -18.72
N LEU A 99 -2.77 -9.07 -18.95
CA LEU A 99 -2.77 -10.34 -18.21
C LEU A 99 -2.31 -10.13 -16.77
N ALA A 100 -1.32 -9.26 -16.54
CA ALA A 100 -0.89 -8.89 -15.20
C ALA A 100 -2.04 -8.30 -14.37
N THR A 101 -2.83 -7.40 -14.94
CA THR A 101 -4.01 -6.82 -14.27
C THR A 101 -5.10 -7.85 -14.02
N LEU A 102 -5.31 -8.83 -14.90
CA LEU A 102 -6.20 -9.95 -14.61
C LEU A 102 -5.70 -10.79 -13.43
N VAL A 103 -4.40 -11.05 -13.34
CA VAL A 103 -3.80 -11.73 -12.19
C VAL A 103 -3.97 -10.92 -10.90
N PHE A 104 -3.79 -9.60 -10.97
CA PHE A 104 -4.11 -8.71 -9.85
C PHE A 104 -5.58 -8.83 -9.42
N LEU A 105 -6.53 -8.78 -10.35
CA LEU A 105 -7.96 -8.92 -10.00
C LEU A 105 -8.27 -10.27 -9.36
N LEU A 106 -7.63 -11.35 -9.82
CA LEU A 106 -7.75 -12.68 -9.21
C LEU A 106 -7.04 -12.78 -7.85
N SER A 107 -6.03 -11.94 -7.60
CA SER A 107 -5.33 -11.90 -6.32
C SER A 107 -6.21 -11.35 -5.19
N LEU A 108 -7.23 -10.53 -5.49
CA LEU A 108 -8.13 -9.96 -4.48
C LEU A 108 -8.96 -11.01 -3.72
N PRO A 109 -9.76 -11.88 -4.39
CA PRO A 109 -10.45 -12.96 -3.70
C PRO A 109 -9.48 -13.98 -3.09
N LEU A 110 -8.32 -14.20 -3.72
CA LEU A 110 -7.28 -15.08 -3.19
C LEU A 110 -6.70 -14.55 -1.86
N ALA A 111 -6.37 -13.26 -1.79
CA ALA A 111 -5.86 -12.61 -0.59
C ALA A 111 -6.88 -12.65 0.54
N LEU A 112 -8.16 -12.43 0.25
CA LEU A 112 -9.24 -12.59 1.23
C LEU A 112 -9.34 -14.02 1.75
N ALA A 113 -9.41 -15.01 0.87
CA ALA A 113 -9.50 -16.42 1.25
C ALA A 113 -8.27 -16.87 2.03
N ASN A 114 -7.07 -16.47 1.59
CA ASN A 114 -5.83 -16.84 2.26
C ASN A 114 -5.73 -16.21 3.66
N SER A 115 -6.11 -14.94 3.80
CA SER A 115 -6.14 -14.25 5.09
C SER A 115 -7.20 -14.83 6.04
N TYR A 116 -8.31 -15.32 5.51
CA TYR A 116 -9.33 -16.01 6.30
C TYR A 116 -8.83 -17.35 6.85
N LEU A 117 -8.15 -18.14 6.02
CA LEU A 117 -7.59 -19.44 6.41
C LEU A 117 -6.37 -19.31 7.32
N TYR A 118 -5.51 -18.33 7.05
CA TYR A 118 -4.28 -18.06 7.79
C TYR A 118 -4.17 -16.56 8.13
N PRO A 119 -4.80 -16.12 9.24
CA PRO A 119 -4.85 -14.70 9.64
C PRO A 119 -3.49 -14.01 9.71
N VAL A 120 -2.46 -14.73 10.16
CA VAL A 120 -1.08 -14.24 10.26
C VAL A 120 -0.49 -13.80 8.92
N SER A 121 -0.99 -14.33 7.81
CA SER A 121 -0.57 -13.95 6.45
C SER A 121 -1.27 -12.69 5.94
N SER A 122 -2.32 -12.20 6.63
CA SER A 122 -3.14 -11.09 6.11
C SER A 122 -2.32 -9.86 5.73
N PRO A 123 -1.44 -9.32 6.59
CA PRO A 123 -0.72 -8.10 6.23
C PRO A 123 0.28 -8.34 5.08
N ILE A 124 0.82 -9.56 4.94
CA ILE A 124 1.70 -9.93 3.81
C ILE A 124 0.88 -10.03 2.52
N ASN A 125 -0.26 -10.73 2.54
CA ASN A 125 -1.15 -10.85 1.38
C ASN A 125 -1.56 -9.49 0.85
N TRP A 126 -1.98 -8.59 1.75
CA TRP A 126 -2.40 -7.25 1.35
C TRP A 126 -1.22 -6.37 0.95
N ALA A 127 -0.05 -6.48 1.58
CA ALA A 127 1.15 -5.80 1.09
C ALA A 127 1.50 -6.20 -0.35
N LEU A 128 1.38 -7.49 -0.71
CA LEU A 128 1.58 -7.96 -2.08
C LEU A 128 0.53 -7.39 -3.05
N VAL A 129 -0.74 -7.34 -2.64
CA VAL A 129 -1.80 -6.68 -3.41
C VAL A 129 -1.49 -5.19 -3.61
N GLY A 130 -1.08 -4.49 -2.55
CA GLY A 130 -0.70 -3.08 -2.61
C GLY A 130 0.49 -2.83 -3.52
N LEU A 131 1.49 -3.71 -3.53
CA LEU A 131 2.60 -3.65 -4.49
C LEU A 131 2.13 -3.84 -5.93
N MET A 132 1.22 -4.78 -6.20
CA MET A 132 0.64 -4.93 -7.54
C MET A 132 -0.09 -3.66 -7.99
N VAL A 133 -0.91 -3.05 -7.11
CA VAL A 133 -1.61 -1.78 -7.37
C VAL A 133 -0.60 -0.68 -7.68
N GLY A 134 0.41 -0.50 -6.83
CA GLY A 134 1.44 0.51 -7.02
C GLY A 134 2.24 0.31 -8.31
N ILE A 135 2.64 -0.92 -8.63
CA ILE A 135 3.35 -1.23 -9.87
C ILE A 135 2.46 -0.97 -11.10
N ILE A 136 1.16 -1.27 -11.03
CA ILE A 136 0.22 -0.90 -12.12
C ILE A 136 0.17 0.62 -12.27
N GLU A 137 0.03 1.38 -11.17
CA GLU A 137 -0.05 2.85 -11.26
C GLU A 137 1.26 3.49 -11.76
N ASN A 138 2.43 2.93 -11.37
CA ASN A 138 3.74 3.44 -11.74
C ASN A 138 4.21 2.99 -13.13
N ALA A 139 4.11 1.70 -13.48
CA ALA A 139 4.74 1.14 -14.67
C ALA A 139 3.76 0.88 -15.82
N VAL A 140 2.48 0.62 -15.52
CA VAL A 140 1.46 0.34 -16.56
C VAL A 140 0.70 1.60 -16.92
N VAL A 141 0.23 2.35 -15.92
CA VAL A 141 -0.52 3.60 -16.11
C VAL A 141 0.43 4.80 -16.25
N GLU A 142 1.63 4.70 -15.68
CA GLU A 142 2.67 5.74 -15.71
C GLU A 142 2.23 7.08 -15.08
N GLU A 143 1.37 7.03 -14.05
CA GLU A 143 0.86 8.22 -13.36
C GLU A 143 1.58 8.55 -12.05
N MET A 144 2.35 7.62 -11.51
CA MET A 144 2.96 7.73 -10.19
C MET A 144 4.48 7.61 -10.21
N ALA A 145 5.14 8.22 -9.22
CA ALA A 145 6.57 8.06 -9.02
C ALA A 145 6.88 6.71 -8.35
N GLU A 146 8.10 6.21 -8.51
CA GLU A 146 8.50 4.90 -7.95
C GLU A 146 8.29 4.80 -6.43
N GLY A 147 8.52 5.91 -5.70
CA GLY A 147 8.34 5.96 -4.25
C GLY A 147 6.89 5.70 -3.79
N ASP A 148 5.91 6.03 -4.63
CA ASP A 148 4.49 5.88 -4.31
C ASP A 148 4.08 4.41 -4.20
N VAL A 149 4.74 3.53 -4.97
CA VAL A 149 4.53 2.07 -4.95
C VAL A 149 4.69 1.51 -3.54
N PHE A 150 5.68 2.00 -2.81
CA PHE A 150 6.00 1.53 -1.47
C PHE A 150 5.00 2.05 -0.44
N ILE A 151 4.57 3.30 -0.57
CA ILE A 151 3.58 3.89 0.32
C ILE A 151 2.24 3.18 0.16
N ILE A 152 1.80 2.87 -1.07
CA ILE A 152 0.59 2.09 -1.33
C ILE A 152 0.70 0.72 -0.67
N ALA A 153 1.81 0.01 -0.84
CA ALA A 153 2.03 -1.28 -0.18
C ALA A 153 1.90 -1.21 1.34
N LEU A 154 2.45 -0.16 1.97
CA LEU A 154 2.35 0.07 3.41
C LEU A 154 0.90 0.37 3.85
N TYR A 155 0.13 1.12 3.05
CA TYR A 155 -1.30 1.33 3.33
C TYR A 155 -2.07 0.02 3.32
N PHE A 156 -1.86 -0.82 2.31
CA PHE A 156 -2.53 -2.12 2.23
C PHE A 156 -2.09 -3.07 3.35
N MET A 157 -0.83 -3.01 3.76
CA MET A 157 -0.31 -3.79 4.88
C MET A 157 -1.01 -3.43 6.20
N ALA A 158 -1.29 -2.14 6.44
CA ALA A 158 -1.98 -1.69 7.65
C ALA A 158 -3.50 -1.85 7.56
N LEU A 159 -4.11 -1.38 6.47
CA LEU A 159 -5.56 -1.24 6.32
C LEU A 159 -6.22 -2.40 5.56
N GLY A 160 -5.45 -3.42 5.14
CA GLY A 160 -5.95 -4.52 4.31
C GLY A 160 -6.69 -4.00 3.06
N PRO A 161 -7.91 -4.48 2.77
CA PRO A 161 -8.69 -4.01 1.62
C PRO A 161 -9.16 -2.56 1.78
N LEU A 162 -9.22 -2.01 3.00
CA LEU A 162 -9.68 -0.63 3.18
C LEU A 162 -8.72 0.39 2.59
N ALA A 163 -7.47 -0.01 2.30
CA ALA A 163 -6.49 0.81 1.59
C ALA A 163 -6.92 1.20 0.17
N PHE A 164 -7.88 0.49 -0.45
CA PHE A 164 -8.49 0.94 -1.70
C PHE A 164 -9.17 2.30 -1.58
N ILE A 165 -9.65 2.68 -0.39
CA ILE A 165 -10.28 3.98 -0.15
C ILE A 165 -9.26 5.12 -0.31
N PRO A 166 -8.18 5.22 0.50
CA PRO A 166 -7.20 6.29 0.31
C PRO A 166 -6.50 6.21 -1.06
N THR A 167 -6.28 5.01 -1.61
CA THR A 167 -5.66 4.86 -2.94
C THR A 167 -6.53 5.42 -4.06
N ALA A 168 -7.82 5.11 -4.09
CA ALA A 168 -8.70 5.66 -5.13
C ALA A 168 -8.94 7.17 -4.94
N LEU A 169 -9.06 7.62 -3.69
CA LEU A 169 -9.44 8.99 -3.38
C LEU A 169 -8.26 9.97 -3.41
N GLN A 170 -7.02 9.48 -3.52
CA GLN A 170 -5.81 10.30 -3.61
C GLN A 170 -5.84 11.32 -4.75
N ALA A 171 -6.44 10.95 -5.89
CA ALA A 171 -6.49 11.84 -7.05
C ALA A 171 -7.35 13.09 -6.76
N PHE A 172 -8.45 12.90 -6.02
CA PHE A 172 -9.32 13.99 -5.64
C PHE A 172 -8.67 14.86 -4.56
N THR A 173 -8.08 14.25 -3.53
CA THR A 173 -7.44 14.99 -2.41
C THR A 173 -6.21 15.74 -2.89
N GLY A 174 -5.39 15.07 -3.69
CA GLY A 174 -4.18 15.57 -4.31
C GLY A 174 -4.46 16.79 -5.18
N LYS A 175 -5.36 16.66 -6.17
CA LYS A 175 -5.75 17.77 -7.04
C LYS A 175 -6.41 18.91 -6.26
N ALA A 176 -7.28 18.60 -5.28
CA ALA A 176 -8.00 19.64 -4.54
C ALA A 176 -7.08 20.54 -3.69
N PHE A 177 -6.06 19.97 -3.04
CA PHE A 177 -5.31 20.67 -2.00
C PHE A 177 -3.79 20.66 -2.14
N PHE A 178 -3.24 19.68 -2.84
CA PHE A 178 -1.80 19.43 -2.87
C PHE A 178 -1.16 19.62 -4.26
N GLU A 179 -1.96 19.97 -5.27
CA GLU A 179 -1.51 20.22 -6.63
C GLU A 179 -0.40 21.31 -6.69
N LYS A 180 0.68 20.95 -7.38
CA LYS A 180 1.82 21.81 -7.70
C LYS A 180 2.01 21.84 -9.22
N ARG A 181 2.19 23.03 -9.77
CA ARG A 181 2.47 23.22 -11.19
C ARG A 181 3.98 23.24 -11.43
N PHE A 182 4.43 22.40 -12.34
CA PHE A 182 5.80 22.33 -12.85
C PHE A 182 5.81 22.66 -14.35
N TYR A 183 6.99 22.85 -14.94
CA TYR A 183 7.13 23.24 -16.35
C TYR A 183 6.49 22.25 -17.36
N GLY A 184 6.23 20.99 -16.96
CA GLY A 184 5.63 19.93 -17.79
C GLY A 184 4.18 19.56 -17.47
N GLY A 185 3.55 20.17 -16.47
CA GLY A 185 2.19 19.78 -16.06
C GLY A 185 1.88 20.09 -14.60
N ALA A 186 0.70 19.67 -14.15
CA ALA A 186 0.30 19.75 -12.76
C ALA A 186 0.34 18.35 -12.12
N TYR A 187 1.03 18.25 -10.99
CA TYR A 187 1.23 17.00 -10.26
C TYR A 187 0.91 17.24 -8.77
N TYR A 188 0.64 16.20 -8.01
CA TYR A 188 0.41 16.31 -6.56
C TYR A 188 1.22 15.27 -5.79
N PRO A 189 1.66 15.58 -4.56
CA PRO A 189 2.32 14.62 -3.68
C PRO A 189 1.29 13.61 -3.18
N VAL A 190 1.57 12.34 -3.39
CA VAL A 190 0.68 11.21 -3.11
C VAL A 190 0.60 10.90 -1.61
N GLY A 191 1.72 11.00 -0.91
CA GLY A 191 1.80 10.76 0.53
C GLY A 191 0.75 11.53 1.33
N PRO A 192 0.73 12.88 1.27
CA PRO A 192 -0.28 13.66 2.00
C PRO A 192 -1.70 13.48 1.46
N ALA A 193 -1.86 13.24 0.16
CA ALA A 193 -3.15 13.01 -0.48
C ALA A 193 -3.83 11.74 0.05
N MET A 194 -3.09 10.64 0.20
CA MET A 194 -3.58 9.39 0.79
C MET A 194 -3.71 9.51 2.32
N PHE A 195 -2.75 10.12 3.00
CA PHE A 195 -2.69 10.15 4.47
C PHE A 195 -3.92 10.82 5.09
N VAL A 196 -4.35 11.96 4.56
CA VAL A 196 -5.52 12.69 5.05
C VAL A 196 -6.80 11.82 5.02
N VAL A 197 -6.97 11.00 3.99
CA VAL A 197 -8.12 10.08 3.87
C VAL A 197 -7.94 8.85 4.74
N ALA A 198 -6.71 8.38 4.92
CA ALA A 198 -6.40 7.18 5.66
C ALA A 198 -6.47 7.36 7.19
N VAL A 199 -6.22 8.56 7.73
CA VAL A 199 -6.23 8.82 9.18
C VAL A 199 -7.51 8.33 9.87
N PRO A 200 -8.72 8.70 9.44
CA PRO A 200 -9.93 8.19 10.08
C PRO A 200 -10.06 6.68 10.00
N LEU A 201 -9.64 6.05 8.90
CA LEU A 201 -9.63 4.58 8.78
C LEU A 201 -8.67 3.96 9.80
N LEU A 202 -7.43 4.44 9.87
CA LEU A 202 -6.41 3.95 10.81
C LEU A 202 -6.89 4.03 12.27
N LEU A 203 -7.63 5.08 12.61
CA LEU A 203 -8.18 5.29 13.95
C LEU A 203 -9.45 4.46 14.22
N LEU A 204 -10.27 4.19 13.21
CA LEU A 204 -11.53 3.45 13.34
C LEU A 204 -11.34 1.93 13.34
N VAL A 205 -10.37 1.39 12.61
CA VAL A 205 -10.20 -0.07 12.50
C VAL A 205 -10.15 -0.76 13.87
N PRO A 206 -9.38 -0.27 14.87
CA PRO A 206 -9.35 -0.90 16.19
C PRO A 206 -10.72 -1.01 16.87
N SER A 207 -11.54 0.05 16.84
CA SER A 207 -12.86 0.04 17.48
C SER A 207 -13.85 -0.84 16.72
N LEU A 208 -13.82 -0.81 15.39
CA LEU A 208 -14.70 -1.62 14.54
C LEU A 208 -14.42 -3.12 14.67
N VAL A 209 -13.17 -3.51 14.84
CA VAL A 209 -12.83 -4.92 15.11
C VAL A 209 -13.21 -5.30 16.54
N GLY A 210 -12.92 -4.45 17.53
CA GLY A 210 -13.36 -4.69 18.92
C GLY A 210 -14.88 -4.80 19.08
N GLY A 211 -15.64 -4.07 18.25
CA GLY A 211 -17.10 -4.14 18.14
C GLY A 211 -17.65 -5.28 17.27
N ASN A 212 -16.80 -6.16 16.73
CA ASN A 212 -17.16 -7.24 15.79
C ASN A 212 -17.85 -6.79 14.49
N VAL A 213 -17.67 -5.52 14.09
CA VAL A 213 -18.13 -5.01 12.79
C VAL A 213 -17.18 -5.45 11.69
N LEU A 214 -15.88 -5.39 11.97
CA LEU A 214 -14.82 -5.84 11.07
C LEU A 214 -14.16 -7.11 11.61
N PRO A 215 -13.78 -8.06 10.74
CA PRO A 215 -13.13 -9.28 11.18
C PRO A 215 -11.67 -9.05 11.59
N GLU A 216 -11.30 -9.48 12.81
CA GLU A 216 -9.92 -9.40 13.31
C GLU A 216 -8.91 -10.09 12.39
N TRP A 217 -9.28 -11.24 11.80
CA TRP A 217 -8.38 -12.01 10.92
C TRP A 217 -7.91 -11.20 9.70
N LEU A 218 -8.70 -10.23 9.25
CA LEU A 218 -8.36 -9.38 8.11
C LEU A 218 -7.42 -8.25 8.52
N PHE A 219 -7.57 -7.73 9.74
CA PHE A 219 -6.80 -6.64 10.31
C PHE A 219 -5.81 -7.13 11.36
N TYR A 220 -5.24 -8.33 11.15
CA TYR A 220 -4.36 -9.00 12.10
C TYR A 220 -3.21 -8.10 12.58
N ALA A 221 -2.67 -7.27 11.68
CA ALA A 221 -1.67 -6.23 11.91
C ALA A 221 -2.00 -5.21 13.02
N HIS A 222 -3.27 -4.95 13.31
CA HIS A 222 -3.66 -3.99 14.34
C HIS A 222 -3.57 -4.55 15.76
N PHE A 223 -3.64 -5.88 15.91
CA PHE A 223 -3.79 -6.56 17.19
C PHE A 223 -2.59 -7.43 17.54
N HIS A 224 -1.89 -7.90 16.50
CA HIS A 224 -0.75 -8.78 16.62
C HIS A 224 0.46 -8.04 16.09
N GLY A 225 1.45 -7.84 16.95
CA GLY A 225 2.72 -7.22 16.58
C GLY A 225 3.52 -8.09 15.61
N VAL A 226 4.71 -7.61 15.25
CA VAL A 226 5.64 -8.37 14.42
C VAL A 226 6.10 -9.62 15.17
N GLN A 227 6.02 -10.79 14.54
CA GLN A 227 6.35 -12.07 15.18
C GLN A 227 7.80 -12.12 15.68
N SER A 228 8.73 -11.56 14.90
CA SER A 228 10.16 -11.52 15.21
C SER A 228 10.71 -10.08 15.13
N PRO A 229 10.54 -9.25 16.18
CA PRO A 229 10.93 -7.83 16.14
C PRO A 229 12.43 -7.61 15.89
N GLY A 230 13.29 -8.47 16.45
CA GLY A 230 14.75 -8.37 16.26
C GLY A 230 15.16 -8.56 14.80
N TRP A 231 14.57 -9.55 14.13
CA TRP A 231 14.78 -9.79 12.70
C TRP A 231 14.20 -8.67 11.85
N ALA A 232 13.05 -8.13 12.23
CA ALA A 232 12.44 -6.99 11.55
C ALA A 232 13.32 -5.74 11.60
N VAL A 233 13.85 -5.41 12.78
CA VAL A 233 14.77 -4.27 12.96
C VAL A 233 16.05 -4.50 12.19
N PHE A 234 16.65 -5.69 12.28
CA PHE A 234 17.88 -6.02 11.55
C PHE A 234 17.68 -5.86 10.04
N ALA A 235 16.65 -6.49 9.48
CA ALA A 235 16.32 -6.40 8.06
C ALA A 235 15.96 -4.97 7.64
N GLY A 236 15.23 -4.23 8.49
CA GLY A 236 14.90 -2.84 8.24
C GLY A 236 16.12 -1.94 8.17
N LEU A 237 17.08 -2.11 9.08
CA LEU A 237 18.35 -1.38 9.06
C LEU A 237 19.21 -1.76 7.85
N VAL A 238 19.33 -3.05 7.54
CA VAL A 238 20.06 -3.52 6.36
C VAL A 238 19.41 -3.00 5.07
N GLY A 239 18.09 -3.00 4.97
CA GLY A 239 17.37 -2.45 3.82
C GLY A 239 17.53 -0.94 3.69
N THR A 240 17.48 -0.20 4.81
CA THR A 240 17.56 1.26 4.81
C THR A 240 18.98 1.78 4.55
N PHE A 241 19.99 1.14 5.12
CA PHE A 241 21.37 1.63 5.11
C PHE A 241 22.35 0.75 4.32
N GLY A 242 22.15 -0.56 4.34
CA GLY A 242 23.05 -1.52 3.69
C GLY A 242 22.84 -1.56 2.18
N LEU A 243 21.59 -1.69 1.72
CA LEU A 243 21.26 -1.76 0.30
C LEU A 243 21.67 -0.52 -0.50
N PRO A 244 21.35 0.72 -0.10
CA PRO A 244 21.86 1.90 -0.81
C PRO A 244 23.39 1.99 -0.84
N HIS A 245 24.09 1.45 0.16
CA HIS A 245 25.55 1.38 0.13
C HIS A 245 26.06 0.36 -0.90
N LEU A 246 25.42 -0.81 -0.98
CA LEU A 246 25.75 -1.88 -1.94
C LEU A 246 25.38 -1.50 -3.38
N LEU A 247 24.32 -0.72 -3.56
CA LEU A 247 23.80 -0.30 -4.85
C LEU A 247 24.37 1.04 -5.32
N LYS A 248 25.28 1.66 -4.56
CA LYS A 248 25.90 2.94 -4.92
C LYS A 248 26.62 2.90 -6.27
N ASP A 249 27.17 1.73 -6.63
CA ASP A 249 27.95 1.52 -7.85
C ASP A 249 27.18 0.71 -8.92
N ALA A 250 25.98 0.23 -8.60
CA ALA A 250 25.08 -0.38 -9.56
C ALA A 250 24.16 0.74 -10.07
N ASP A 251 24.14 0.98 -11.38
CA ASP A 251 23.13 1.83 -12.04
C ASP A 251 21.75 1.14 -11.91
N VAL A 252 21.21 1.10 -10.69
CA VAL A 252 19.85 0.66 -10.42
C VAL A 252 18.95 1.81 -10.81
N GLU A 253 18.63 1.86 -12.11
CA GLU A 253 17.75 2.88 -12.67
C GLU A 253 16.30 2.74 -12.16
N ASN A 254 15.91 1.59 -11.59
CA ASN A 254 14.54 1.33 -11.14
C ASN A 254 14.45 0.58 -9.79
N VAL A 255 14.08 1.28 -8.72
CA VAL A 255 14.00 0.71 -7.37
C VAL A 255 12.69 -0.06 -7.14
N ALA A 256 11.61 0.34 -7.82
CA ALA A 256 10.34 -0.39 -7.80
C ALA A 256 10.51 -1.79 -8.41
N GLY A 257 11.23 -1.89 -9.54
CA GLY A 257 11.59 -3.15 -10.19
C GLY A 257 12.47 -4.00 -9.30
N GLY A 258 13.53 -3.44 -8.73
CA GLY A 258 14.39 -4.13 -7.76
C GLY A 258 13.63 -4.70 -6.56
N THR A 259 12.59 -4.00 -6.10
CA THR A 259 11.73 -4.45 -4.99
C THR A 259 10.79 -5.57 -5.41
N MET A 260 10.14 -5.43 -6.57
CA MET A 260 9.33 -6.48 -7.17
C MET A 260 10.15 -7.76 -7.32
N GLY A 261 11.37 -7.65 -7.87
CA GLY A 261 12.31 -8.74 -7.99
C GLY A 261 12.71 -9.31 -6.64
N ALA A 262 13.01 -8.48 -5.64
CA ALA A 262 13.45 -8.96 -4.32
C ALA A 262 12.35 -9.78 -3.63
N ILE A 263 11.09 -9.34 -3.73
CA ILE A 263 9.94 -10.03 -3.16
C ILE A 263 9.61 -11.31 -3.94
N ALA A 264 9.65 -11.26 -5.28
CA ALA A 264 9.51 -12.46 -6.10
C ALA A 264 10.64 -13.47 -5.82
N GLY A 265 11.87 -13.00 -5.62
CA GLY A 265 13.03 -13.79 -5.21
C GLY A 265 12.85 -14.44 -3.84
N LEU A 266 12.35 -13.69 -2.85
CA LEU A 266 12.02 -14.22 -1.53
C LEU A 266 10.98 -15.34 -1.62
N ILE A 267 9.88 -15.11 -2.35
CA ILE A 267 8.80 -16.09 -2.49
C ILE A 267 9.28 -17.35 -3.21
N THR A 268 9.99 -17.20 -4.35
CA THR A 268 10.52 -18.34 -5.11
C THR A 268 11.60 -19.09 -4.35
N GLY A 269 12.44 -18.40 -3.58
CA GLY A 269 13.41 -19.01 -2.68
C GLY A 269 12.72 -19.84 -1.59
N LEU A 270 11.72 -19.29 -0.91
CA LEU A 270 10.94 -20.02 0.09
C LEU A 270 10.22 -21.23 -0.49
N LEU A 271 9.62 -21.10 -1.68
CA LEU A 271 9.03 -22.22 -2.40
C LEU A 271 10.05 -23.32 -2.71
N THR A 272 11.24 -22.94 -3.16
CA THR A 272 12.33 -23.88 -3.43
C THR A 272 12.75 -24.59 -2.14
N LEU A 273 12.85 -23.85 -1.03
CA LEU A 273 13.17 -24.42 0.28
C LEU A 273 12.11 -25.43 0.73
N VAL A 274 10.82 -25.12 0.56
CA VAL A 274 9.72 -26.05 0.88
C VAL A 274 9.78 -27.29 0.00
N VAL A 275 9.88 -27.14 -1.32
CA VAL A 275 9.89 -28.28 -2.26
C VAL A 275 11.08 -29.21 -2.02
N VAL A 276 12.29 -28.65 -1.88
CA VAL A 276 13.50 -29.45 -1.66
C VAL A 276 13.53 -29.99 -0.22
N GLY A 277 13.01 -29.25 0.76
CA GLY A 277 12.85 -29.69 2.15
C GLY A 277 11.92 -30.89 2.29
N LEU A 278 10.79 -30.92 1.56
CA LEU A 278 9.92 -32.10 1.48
C LEU A 278 10.67 -33.30 0.87
N GLY A 279 11.56 -33.06 -0.08
CA GLY A 279 12.47 -34.08 -0.61
C GLY A 279 13.45 -34.60 0.46
N ALA A 280 13.97 -33.72 1.32
CA ALA A 280 14.83 -34.12 2.43
C ALA A 280 14.08 -35.02 3.43
N MET A 281 12.84 -34.65 3.79
CA MET A 281 11.98 -35.46 4.65
C MET A 281 11.71 -36.85 4.04
N TYR A 282 11.40 -36.91 2.75
CA TYR A 282 11.20 -38.18 2.05
C TYR A 282 12.47 -39.07 2.10
N VAL A 283 13.66 -38.48 1.93
CA VAL A 283 14.94 -39.22 2.02
C VAL A 283 15.23 -39.69 3.44
N GLU A 284 14.83 -38.91 4.45
CA GLU A 284 14.92 -39.30 5.85
C GLU A 284 14.02 -40.51 6.15
N ASP A 285 12.78 -40.49 5.65
CA ASP A 285 11.82 -41.60 5.77
C ASP A 285 12.32 -42.90 5.13
N LEU A 286 13.21 -42.81 4.13
CA LEU A 286 13.90 -43.96 3.52
C LEU A 286 15.08 -44.48 4.37
N GLY A 287 15.27 -43.97 5.58
CA GLY A 287 16.34 -44.36 6.51
C GLY A 287 17.71 -43.75 6.18
N ARG A 288 17.77 -42.72 5.32
CA ARG A 288 19.03 -42.09 4.88
C ARG A 288 19.25 -40.71 5.51
N GLY A 289 19.29 -40.64 6.84
CA GLY A 289 19.39 -39.38 7.59
C GLY A 289 20.57 -38.47 7.21
N ASN A 290 21.77 -39.02 6.97
CA ASN A 290 22.92 -38.22 6.52
C ASN A 290 22.68 -37.57 5.14
N LEU A 291 21.97 -38.28 4.26
CA LEU A 291 21.66 -37.81 2.91
C LEU A 291 20.53 -36.77 2.97
N ALA A 292 19.55 -36.94 3.87
CA ALA A 292 18.53 -35.93 4.16
C ALA A 292 19.15 -34.61 4.65
N GLY A 293 20.14 -34.67 5.55
CA GLY A 293 20.87 -33.47 6.00
C GLY A 293 21.61 -32.74 4.87
N VAL A 294 22.23 -33.49 3.95
CA VAL A 294 22.86 -32.91 2.75
C VAL A 294 21.82 -32.29 1.81
N VAL A 295 20.67 -32.94 1.62
CA VAL A 295 19.57 -32.42 0.80
C VAL A 295 18.97 -31.16 1.43
N ALA A 296 18.86 -31.07 2.76
CA ALA A 296 18.40 -29.87 3.47
C ALA A 296 19.38 -28.69 3.32
N LEU A 297 20.69 -28.94 3.41
CA LEU A 297 21.71 -27.92 3.12
C LEU A 297 21.67 -27.47 1.65
N ALA A 298 21.51 -28.42 0.72
CA ALA A 298 21.34 -28.11 -0.69
C ALA A 298 20.02 -27.34 -0.95
N ALA A 299 18.96 -27.58 -0.18
CA ALA A 299 17.71 -26.83 -0.23
C ALA A 299 17.94 -25.36 0.12
N LEU A 300 18.71 -25.08 1.16
CA LEU A 300 18.99 -23.72 1.62
C LEU A 300 19.86 -22.96 0.60
N LEU A 301 20.89 -23.61 0.07
CA LEU A 301 21.72 -23.04 -1.00
C LEU A 301 20.90 -22.84 -2.29
N GLY A 302 20.10 -23.82 -2.67
CA GLY A 302 19.23 -23.77 -3.85
C GLY A 302 18.19 -22.67 -3.74
N ALA A 303 17.54 -22.54 -2.58
CA ALA A 303 16.59 -21.46 -2.29
C ALA A 303 17.23 -20.08 -2.42
N PHE A 304 18.45 -19.92 -1.90
CA PHE A 304 19.19 -18.66 -2.04
C PHE A 304 19.55 -18.37 -3.50
N MET A 305 20.08 -19.34 -4.24
CA MET A 305 20.47 -19.17 -5.64
C MET A 305 19.27 -18.92 -6.56
N VAL A 306 18.16 -19.65 -6.37
CA VAL A 306 16.92 -19.43 -7.12
C VAL A 306 16.34 -18.08 -6.76
N GLY A 307 16.30 -17.71 -5.48
CA GLY A 307 15.83 -16.40 -5.04
C GLY A 307 16.63 -15.25 -5.66
N LEU A 308 17.96 -15.35 -5.69
CA LEU A 308 18.83 -14.37 -6.34
C LEU A 308 18.62 -14.32 -7.87
N GLY A 309 18.51 -15.48 -8.51
CA GLY A 309 18.27 -15.57 -9.95
C GLY A 309 16.93 -14.94 -10.34
N THR A 310 15.88 -15.22 -9.57
CA THR A 310 14.55 -14.61 -9.72
C THR A 310 14.58 -13.10 -9.48
N TRP A 311 15.31 -12.66 -8.44
CA TRP A 311 15.50 -11.23 -8.18
C TRP A 311 16.12 -10.53 -9.38
N ALA A 312 17.26 -11.01 -9.88
CA ALA A 312 17.91 -10.44 -11.05
C ALA A 312 16.99 -10.43 -12.28
N TYR A 313 16.23 -11.50 -12.50
CA TYR A 313 15.35 -11.63 -13.66
C TYR A 313 14.14 -10.67 -13.65
N PHE A 314 13.60 -10.34 -12.48
CA PHE A 314 12.43 -9.48 -12.32
C PHE A 314 12.75 -8.07 -11.79
N SER A 315 14.03 -7.70 -11.74
CA SER A 315 14.44 -6.36 -11.24
C SER A 315 14.26 -5.25 -12.27
N GLU A 316 14.07 -5.59 -13.54
CA GLU A 316 13.90 -4.63 -14.63
C GLU A 316 12.41 -4.42 -14.92
N LEU A 317 11.93 -3.19 -14.73
CA LEU A 317 10.62 -2.74 -15.21
C LEU A 317 10.84 -1.90 -16.47
N HIS A 318 10.16 -2.28 -17.55
CA HIS A 318 10.14 -1.52 -18.79
C HIS A 318 9.03 -0.47 -18.73
N TYR A 319 9.34 0.77 -19.12
CA TYR A 319 8.35 1.83 -19.36
C TYR A 319 8.11 1.93 -20.86
N GLU A 320 6.90 1.64 -21.32
CA GLU A 320 6.57 1.61 -22.76
C GLU A 320 6.13 2.98 -23.29
N GLY A 321 5.69 3.92 -22.42
CA GLY A 321 5.19 5.23 -22.82
C GLY A 321 3.78 5.21 -23.45
N GLU A 322 3.20 4.02 -23.66
CA GLU A 322 1.82 3.80 -24.07
C GLU A 322 1.20 2.63 -23.27
N SER A 323 0.38 2.95 -22.27
CA SER A 323 -0.33 1.93 -21.47
C SER A 323 -1.22 1.04 -22.34
N SER A 324 -1.06 -0.28 -22.24
CA SER A 324 -1.94 -1.24 -22.92
C SER A 324 -3.32 -1.37 -22.26
N ILE A 325 -3.49 -0.74 -21.09
CA ILE A 325 -4.73 -0.67 -20.31
C ILE A 325 -5.29 0.74 -20.36
N PRO A 326 -6.58 0.92 -20.67
CA PRO A 326 -7.16 2.25 -20.63
C PRO A 326 -7.18 2.78 -19.20
N TYR A 327 -6.41 3.84 -18.94
CA TYR A 327 -6.33 4.51 -17.63
C TYR A 327 -7.70 4.72 -16.98
N PHE A 328 -8.68 5.19 -17.76
CA PHE A 328 -10.02 5.46 -17.24
C PHE A 328 -10.67 4.21 -16.62
N LEU A 329 -10.47 3.01 -17.18
CA LEU A 329 -11.05 1.78 -16.64
C LEU A 329 -10.41 1.42 -15.30
N TRP A 330 -9.09 1.59 -15.18
CA TRP A 330 -8.36 1.39 -13.94
C TRP A 330 -8.84 2.36 -12.85
N PHE A 331 -8.86 3.66 -13.17
CA PHE A 331 -9.35 4.72 -12.30
C PHE A 331 -10.78 4.45 -11.80
N TRP A 332 -11.70 4.11 -12.71
CA TRP A 332 -13.09 3.83 -12.34
C TRP A 332 -13.24 2.53 -11.54
N GLY A 333 -12.44 1.51 -11.84
CA GLY A 333 -12.40 0.26 -11.08
C GLY A 333 -12.02 0.49 -9.61
N LEU A 334 -10.93 1.22 -9.37
CA LEU A 334 -10.49 1.58 -8.02
C LEU A 334 -11.55 2.41 -7.27
N ASN A 335 -12.13 3.39 -7.94
CA ASN A 335 -13.15 4.25 -7.36
C ASN A 335 -14.46 3.51 -7.03
N ALA A 336 -14.90 2.58 -7.89
CA ALA A 336 -16.06 1.75 -7.62
C ALA A 336 -15.84 0.87 -6.38
N LEU A 337 -14.65 0.29 -6.25
CA LEU A 337 -14.28 -0.52 -5.08
C LEU A 337 -14.21 0.33 -3.81
N ALA A 338 -13.59 1.51 -3.88
CA ALA A 338 -13.54 2.46 -2.78
C ALA A 338 -14.93 2.90 -2.32
N LEU A 339 -15.86 3.14 -3.25
CA LEU A 339 -17.25 3.49 -2.94
C LEU A 339 -17.98 2.33 -2.26
N PHE A 340 -17.82 1.11 -2.78
CA PHE A 340 -18.42 -0.10 -2.19
C PHE A 340 -17.93 -0.33 -0.75
N LEU A 341 -16.64 -0.13 -0.49
CA LEU A 341 -16.05 -0.26 0.85
C LEU A 341 -16.41 0.92 1.77
N SER A 342 -16.50 2.14 1.24
CA SER A 342 -16.77 3.34 2.03
C SER A 342 -18.19 3.38 2.56
N LEU A 343 -19.20 3.03 1.76
CA LEU A 343 -20.62 3.16 2.15
C LEU A 343 -20.99 2.48 3.48
N PRO A 344 -20.67 1.20 3.73
CA PRO A 344 -20.96 0.57 5.02
C PRO A 344 -20.14 1.18 6.16
N LEU A 345 -18.88 1.56 5.90
CA LEU A 345 -17.99 2.10 6.92
C LEU A 345 -18.34 3.52 7.34
N LEU A 346 -18.80 4.36 6.43
CA LEU A 346 -19.23 5.73 6.75
C LEU A 346 -20.34 5.72 7.79
N ARG A 347 -21.28 4.76 7.71
CA ARG A 347 -22.34 4.60 8.70
C ARG A 347 -21.79 4.35 10.10
N GLU A 348 -20.78 3.49 10.22
CA GLU A 348 -20.19 3.13 11.51
C GLU A 348 -19.25 4.23 12.02
N ALA A 349 -18.49 4.86 11.12
CA ALA A 349 -17.72 6.07 11.43
C ALA A 349 -18.60 7.17 12.05
N TRP A 350 -19.83 7.35 11.56
CA TRP A 350 -20.77 8.33 12.11
C TRP A 350 -21.27 8.03 13.53
N ARG A 351 -21.22 6.76 13.95
CA ARG A 351 -21.65 6.33 15.29
C ARG A 351 -20.52 6.41 16.29
N GLU A 352 -19.32 6.03 15.85
CA GLU A 352 -18.12 5.96 16.67
C GLU A 352 -17.44 7.33 16.84
N LEU A 353 -17.53 8.21 15.84
CA LEU A 353 -16.94 9.55 15.90
C LEU A 353 -17.94 10.57 16.48
N PRO A 354 -17.48 11.63 17.17
CA PRO A 354 -18.35 12.67 17.72
C PRO A 354 -19.23 13.30 16.62
N ALA A 355 -20.50 12.87 16.55
CA ALA A 355 -21.40 13.20 15.43
C ALA A 355 -21.61 14.70 15.26
N GLU A 356 -21.54 15.47 16.35
CA GLU A 356 -21.69 16.93 16.38
C GLU A 356 -20.57 17.66 15.61
N LEU A 357 -19.39 17.04 15.51
CA LEU A 357 -18.18 17.66 14.95
C LEU A 357 -17.77 17.02 13.62
N ALA A 358 -18.04 15.73 13.46
CA ALA A 358 -17.73 14.93 12.28
C ALA A 358 -18.59 15.35 11.06
N LEU A 359 -19.87 15.67 11.27
CA LEU A 359 -20.79 16.02 10.19
C LEU A 359 -20.50 17.40 9.57
N PRO A 360 -20.26 18.48 10.35
CA PRO A 360 -19.91 19.79 9.77
C PRO A 360 -18.57 19.78 9.03
N THR A 361 -17.54 19.12 9.58
CA THR A 361 -16.20 19.03 8.96
C THR A 361 -16.21 18.15 7.72
N GLY A 362 -16.90 17.00 7.76
CA GLY A 362 -17.13 16.15 6.60
C GLY A 362 -17.86 16.89 5.48
N VAL A 363 -18.98 17.56 5.78
CA VAL A 363 -19.77 18.29 4.78
C VAL A 363 -19.00 19.48 4.22
N LEU A 364 -18.33 20.28 5.06
CA LEU A 364 -17.53 21.42 4.60
C LEU A 364 -16.40 20.96 3.68
N THR A 365 -15.70 19.89 4.03
CA THR A 365 -14.61 19.35 3.23
C THR A 365 -15.16 18.74 1.94
N ALA A 366 -16.28 18.01 1.98
CA ALA A 366 -16.97 17.51 0.79
C ALA A 366 -17.37 18.62 -0.19
N LEU A 367 -17.81 19.78 0.32
CA LEU A 367 -18.09 20.95 -0.53
C LEU A 367 -16.83 21.50 -1.22
N LEU A 368 -15.70 21.57 -0.51
CA LEU A 368 -14.42 22.00 -1.10
C LEU A 368 -13.93 21.07 -2.22
N PHE A 369 -14.14 19.77 -2.04
CA PHE A 369 -13.84 18.75 -3.04
C PHE A 369 -14.76 18.81 -4.25
N LEU A 370 -16.06 19.04 -4.04
CA LEU A 370 -17.03 19.23 -5.12
C LEU A 370 -16.71 20.45 -5.98
N ILE A 371 -16.24 21.54 -5.38
CA ILE A 371 -15.79 22.73 -6.11
C ILE A 371 -14.58 22.39 -7.00
N SER A 372 -13.62 21.61 -6.48
CA SER A 372 -12.45 21.19 -7.26
C SER A 372 -12.83 20.24 -8.41
N ALA A 373 -13.76 19.31 -8.19
CA ALA A 373 -14.26 18.40 -9.23
C ALA A 373 -15.06 19.12 -10.33
N TRP A 374 -15.72 20.22 -9.99
CA TRP A 374 -16.50 21.01 -10.96
C TRP A 374 -15.61 21.72 -12.00
N GLU A 375 -14.34 21.96 -11.70
CA GLU A 375 -13.38 22.54 -12.65
C GLU A 375 -13.02 21.55 -13.78
N GLU A 376 -13.19 20.24 -13.59
CA GLU A 376 -12.91 19.20 -14.60
C GLU A 376 -14.11 18.87 -15.52
N ARG A 377 -15.26 19.53 -15.31
CA ARG A 377 -16.52 19.24 -16.03
C ARG A 377 -16.45 19.39 -17.55
N GLU A 378 -15.49 20.15 -18.07
CA GLU A 378 -15.40 20.48 -19.50
C GLU A 378 -15.04 19.27 -20.37
N TYR A 379 -14.60 18.17 -19.78
CA TYR A 379 -14.04 17.02 -20.49
C TYR A 379 -14.86 15.72 -20.34
N LEU A 380 -15.96 15.73 -19.59
CA LEU A 380 -16.66 14.50 -19.19
C LEU A 380 -18.19 14.58 -19.38
N GLY A 381 -18.81 13.47 -19.78
CA GLY A 381 -20.27 13.37 -19.91
C GLY A 381 -21.00 13.36 -18.56
N TYR A 382 -22.29 13.73 -18.56
CA TYR A 382 -23.14 13.84 -17.36
C TYR A 382 -23.09 12.68 -16.35
N PRO A 383 -23.18 11.38 -16.74
CA PRO A 383 -23.11 10.28 -15.77
C PRO A 383 -21.74 10.19 -15.08
N TRP A 384 -20.68 10.56 -15.79
CA TRP A 384 -19.31 10.58 -15.26
C TRP A 384 -19.11 11.73 -14.28
N LEU A 385 -19.67 12.90 -14.58
CA LEU A 385 -19.68 14.03 -13.64
C LEU A 385 -20.41 13.67 -12.34
N ALA A 386 -21.55 12.99 -12.42
CA ALA A 386 -22.30 12.56 -11.23
C ALA A 386 -21.48 11.59 -10.35
N ALA A 387 -20.82 10.61 -10.95
CA ALA A 387 -19.97 9.67 -10.24
C ALA A 387 -18.73 10.37 -9.62
N LEU A 388 -18.08 11.28 -10.35
CA LEU A 388 -16.98 12.09 -9.81
C LEU A 388 -17.43 12.95 -8.63
N THR A 389 -18.61 13.58 -8.71
CA THR A 389 -19.13 14.37 -7.58
C THR A 389 -19.41 13.50 -6.36
N ALA A 390 -19.92 12.28 -6.54
CA ALA A 390 -20.14 11.36 -5.43
C ALA A 390 -18.81 10.93 -4.77
N LEU A 391 -17.78 10.64 -5.55
CA LEU A 391 -16.46 10.26 -5.05
C LEU A 391 -15.74 11.42 -4.36
N ALA A 392 -15.80 12.62 -4.94
CA ALA A 392 -15.31 13.85 -4.33
C ALA A 392 -16.01 14.13 -3.00
N PHE A 393 -17.33 13.91 -2.93
CA PHE A 393 -18.10 14.04 -1.70
C PHE A 393 -17.65 13.02 -0.64
N ILE A 394 -17.51 11.74 -1.01
CA ILE A 394 -17.02 10.68 -0.10
C ILE A 394 -15.60 10.98 0.39
N SER A 395 -14.72 11.46 -0.49
CA SER A 395 -13.36 11.86 -0.14
C SER A 395 -13.33 12.98 0.89
N GLY A 396 -14.17 14.00 0.69
CA GLY A 396 -14.30 15.08 1.66
C GLY A 396 -14.91 14.63 2.99
N LEU A 397 -15.84 13.68 3.01
CA LEU A 397 -16.35 13.09 4.25
C LEU A 397 -15.23 12.41 5.04
N TRP A 398 -14.47 11.52 4.39
CA TRP A 398 -13.34 10.84 5.02
C TRP A 398 -12.29 11.84 5.50
N ALA A 399 -11.84 12.76 4.65
CA ALA A 399 -10.88 13.79 5.06
C ALA A 399 -11.40 14.61 6.25
N GLY A 400 -12.67 14.99 6.25
CA GLY A 400 -13.29 15.77 7.34
C GLY A 400 -13.35 15.02 8.68
N PHE A 401 -13.61 13.71 8.67
CA PHE A 401 -13.51 12.87 9.87
C PHE A 401 -12.08 12.83 10.45
N GLY A 402 -11.07 13.09 9.63
CA GLY A 402 -9.68 13.20 10.07
C GLY A 402 -9.33 14.53 10.73
N LEU A 403 -10.27 15.49 10.81
CA LEU A 403 -10.05 16.86 11.32
C LEU A 403 -10.72 17.14 12.68
N LEU A 404 -11.12 16.10 13.41
CA LEU A 404 -11.93 16.20 14.64
C LEU A 404 -11.33 17.11 15.73
N TRP A 405 -10.01 17.29 15.75
CA TRP A 405 -9.30 18.09 16.75
C TRP A 405 -9.64 19.59 16.77
N ILE A 406 -10.19 20.18 15.70
CA ILE A 406 -10.56 21.62 15.72
C ILE A 406 -11.77 21.89 16.63
N LEU A 407 -12.56 20.88 16.94
CA LEU A 407 -13.90 21.06 17.49
C LEU A 407 -14.10 20.43 18.88
N LEU A 408 -13.12 19.67 19.38
CA LEU A 408 -13.00 19.23 20.76
C LEU A 408 -12.19 20.25 21.56
#